data_AF-A0A822FEY5-F1
#
_entry.id   AF-A0A822FEY5-F1
#
_cell.length_a   1.000
_cell.length_b   1.000
_cell.length_c   1.000
_cell.angle_alpha   90.00
_cell.angle_beta   90.00
_cell.angle_gamma   90.00
#
_symmetry.space_group_name_H-M   'P 1'
#
loop_
_entity.id
_entity.type
_entity.pdbx_description
1 polymer ?
#
loop_
_entity_poly.entity_id
_entity_poly.type
_entity_poly.pdbx_seq_one_letter_code
_entity_poly.pdbx_strand_id
1 'polypeptide(L)' 'MFEICYTSGTTGLPKGAMLTHKNVVCLAQAATEVFSPVFTELETIISYLPLAHSYEQTIEV' A
#
# COMPACT_ATOMS: atom_id res chain seq x y z
N MET A 1 2.66 -8.22 -12.83
CA MET A 1 3.54 -7.50 -11.88
C MET A 1 3.72 -8.36 -10.64
N PHE A 2 4.93 -8.45 -10.11
CA PHE A 2 5.22 -9.07 -8.82
C PHE A 2 6.14 -8.13 -8.05
N GLU A 3 5.93 -8.02 -6.75
CA GLU A 3 6.64 -7.11 -5.86
C GLU A 3 7.25 -7.89 -4.69
N ILE A 4 8.39 -7.42 -4.18
CA ILE A 4 8.95 -7.90 -2.90
C ILE A 4 9.04 -6.71 -1.95
N CYS A 5 8.15 -6.66 -0.97
CA CYS A 5 8.12 -5.60 0.02
C CYS A 5 9.01 -6.00 1.21
N TYR A 6 10.10 -5.27 1.43
CA TYR A 6 11.01 -5.54 2.55
C TYR A 6 10.56 -4.81 3.80
N THR A 7 10.45 -5.55 4.90
CA THR A 7 10.09 -4.99 6.20
C THR A 7 11.34 -4.61 6.99
N SER A 8 11.30 -3.47 7.68
CA SER A 8 12.42 -2.96 8.49
C SER A 8 12.85 -3.93 9.59
N GLY A 9 11.94 -4.82 10.03
CA GLY A 9 12.23 -5.97 10.88
C GLY A 9 12.81 -5.57 12.25
N THR A 10 12.02 -5.65 13.31
CA THR A 10 12.54 -5.37 14.68
C THR A 10 13.46 -6.47 15.22
N THR A 11 13.60 -7.58 14.50
CA THR A 11 14.41 -8.74 14.88
C THR A 11 15.20 -9.26 13.68
N GLY A 12 16.54 -9.19 13.78
CA GLY A 12 17.44 -9.78 12.80
C GLY A 12 17.41 -9.10 11.42
N LEU A 13 17.67 -9.89 10.37
CA LEU A 13 17.73 -9.38 9.00
C LEU A 13 16.33 -9.03 8.44
N PRO A 14 16.23 -8.01 7.57
CA PRO A 14 15.00 -7.66 6.87
C PRO A 14 14.39 -8.86 6.12
N LYS A 15 13.07 -8.99 6.21
CA LYS A 15 12.31 -10.06 5.55
C LYS A 15 11.56 -9.48 4.36
N GLY A 16 11.66 -10.16 3.21
CA GLY A 16 10.94 -9.81 1.98
C GLY A 16 9.61 -10.56 1.88
N ALA A 17 8.51 -9.83 1.85
CA ALA A 17 7.19 -10.36 1.55
C ALA A 17 6.97 -10.37 0.04
N MET A 18 6.76 -11.54 -0.55
CA MET A 18 6.46 -11.67 -1.97
C MET A 18 4.97 -11.39 -2.22
N LEU A 19 4.68 -10.33 -2.96
CA LEU A 19 3.33 -9.93 -3.32
C LEU A 19 3.08 -10.22 -4.80
N THR A 20 2.05 -11.00 -5.06
CA THR A 20 1.54 -11.18 -6.43
C THR A 20 0.69 -9.98 -6.82
N HIS A 21 0.51 -9.75 -8.12
CA HIS A 21 -0.45 -8.76 -8.63
C HIS A 21 -1.83 -8.87 -7.97
N LYS A 22 -2.32 -10.10 -7.75
CA LYS A 22 -3.61 -10.33 -7.10
C LYS A 22 -3.63 -9.80 -5.67
N ASN A 23 -2.53 -9.94 -4.92
CA ASN A 23 -2.46 -9.43 -3.55
C ASN A 23 -2.59 -7.90 -3.52
N VAL A 24 -1.88 -7.20 -4.42
CA VAL A 24 -1.92 -5.74 -4.52
C VAL A 24 -3.32 -5.25 -4.92
N VAL A 25 -3.93 -5.89 -5.93
CA VAL A 25 -5.29 -5.54 -6.36
C VAL A 25 -6.32 -5.75 -5.24
N CYS A 26 -6.25 -6.87 -4.51
CA CYS A 26 -7.14 -7.11 -3.38
C CYS A 26 -7.00 -6.05 -2.28
N LEU A 27 -5.76 -5.60 -1.99
CA LEU A 27 -5.52 -4.55 -1.00
C LEU A 27 -6.10 -3.20 -1.47
N ALA A 28 -5.88 -2.83 -2.73
CA ALA A 28 -6.43 -1.61 -3.31
C ALA A 28 -7.98 -1.61 -3.28
N GLN A 29 -8.61 -2.73 -3.64
CA GLN A 29 -10.08 -2.86 -3.58
C GLN A 29 -10.61 -2.70 -2.15
N ALA A 30 -9.98 -3.37 -1.19
CA ALA A 30 -10.37 -3.26 0.22
C ALA A 30 -10.19 -1.82 0.74
N ALA A 31 -9.11 -1.14 0.35
CA ALA A 31 -8.92 0.27 0.69
C ALA A 31 -10.02 1.15 0.10
N THR A 32 -10.36 0.98 -1.19
CA THR A 32 -11.46 1.73 -1.82
C THR A 32 -12.77 1.52 -1.08
N GLU A 33 -13.12 0.30 -0.68
CA GLU A 33 -14.34 0.03 0.08
C GLU A 33 -14.37 0.74 1.43
N VAL A 34 -13.24 0.77 2.14
CA VAL A 34 -13.13 1.41 3.45
C VAL A 34 -13.19 2.93 3.34
N PHE A 35 -12.54 3.51 2.33
CA PHE A 35 -12.40 4.96 2.22
C PHE A 35 -13.41 5.64 1.30
N SER A 36 -14.18 4.90 0.49
CA SER A 36 -15.24 5.45 -0.37
C SER A 36 -16.24 6.40 0.33
N PRO A 37 -16.58 6.23 1.62
CA PRO A 37 -17.47 7.19 2.30
C PRO A 37 -16.82 8.54 2.62
N VAL A 38 -15.48 8.59 2.61
CA VAL A 38 -14.68 9.75 2.97
C VAL A 38 -14.17 10.43 1.70
N PHE A 39 -13.59 9.66 0.77
CA PHE A 39 -13.08 10.19 -0.49
C PHE A 39 -14.20 10.69 -1.42
N THR A 40 -14.33 12.01 -1.48
CA THR A 40 -15.12 12.72 -2.51
C THR A 40 -14.20 13.30 -3.58
N GLU A 41 -14.74 13.72 -4.72
CA GLU A 41 -13.95 14.31 -5.83
C GLU A 41 -13.24 15.63 -5.46
N LEU A 42 -13.50 16.18 -4.27
CA LEU A 42 -12.92 17.42 -3.79
C LEU A 42 -11.72 17.21 -2.86
N GLU A 43 -11.43 15.97 -2.48
CA GLU A 43 -10.35 15.68 -1.55
C GLU A 43 -9.00 15.64 -2.25
N THR A 44 -7.98 16.17 -1.57
CA THR A 44 -6.59 16.11 -2.01
C THR A 44 -5.83 15.23 -1.05
N ILE A 45 -5.25 14.15 -1.57
CA ILE A 45 -4.37 13.25 -0.82
C ILE A 45 -2.94 13.77 -0.95
N ILE A 46 -2.24 13.81 0.18
CA ILE A 46 -0.82 14.17 0.21
C ILE A 46 -0.02 12.86 0.26
N SER A 47 0.70 12.57 -0.82
CA SER A 47 1.74 11.55 -0.86
C SER A 47 2.89 11.99 0.04
N TYR A 48 2.98 11.36 1.21
CA TYR A 48 3.98 11.71 2.24
C TYR A 48 4.94 10.56 2.48
N LEU A 49 4.48 9.32 2.37
CA LEU A 49 5.32 8.17 2.67
C LEU A 49 6.27 7.85 1.49
N PRO A 50 7.39 7.18 1.75
CA PRO A 50 8.26 6.72 0.68
C PRO A 50 7.55 5.69 -0.20
N LEU A 51 7.78 5.72 -1.52
CA LEU A 51 7.19 4.75 -2.47
C LEU A 51 7.53 3.28 -2.16
N ALA A 52 8.57 3.00 -1.37
CA ALA A 52 8.89 1.65 -0.91
C ALA A 52 7.95 1.14 0.21
N HIS A 53 7.07 2.00 0.73
CA HIS A 53 6.11 1.65 1.77
C HIS A 53 4.81 1.17 1.14
N SER A 54 4.35 -0.04 1.50
CA SER A 54 3.13 -0.63 0.91
C SER A 54 1.87 0.23 1.03
N TYR A 55 1.77 1.06 2.07
CA TYR A 55 0.66 2.02 2.23
C TYR A 55 0.73 3.15 1.20
N GLU A 56 1.93 3.68 0.92
CA GLU A 56 2.13 4.71 -0.11
C GLU A 56 1.57 4.19 -1.43
N GLN A 57 2.01 2.99 -1.83
CA GLN A 57 1.69 2.35 -3.10
C GLN A 57 0.22 1.94 -3.29
N THR A 58 -0.59 1.89 -2.23
CA THR A 58 -1.97 1.38 -2.32
C THR A 58 -3.04 2.37 -1.88
N ILE A 59 -2.67 3.39 -1.09
CA ILE A 59 -3.63 4.33 -0.50
C ILE A 59 -3.24 5.80 -0.77
N GLU A 60 -1.94 6.14 -0.86
CA GLU A 60 -1.47 7.53 -1.06
C GLU A 60 -1.00 7.84 -2.49
N VAL A 61 -1.36 7.02 -3.50
CA VAL A 61 -1.01 7.22 -4.93
C VAL A 61 -2.11 7.86 -5.77
#